data_AF-A0A9D4M9A3-F1
#
_entry.id   AF-A0A9D4M9A3-F1
#
_cell.length_a   1.000
_cell.length_b   1.000
_cell.length_c   1.000
_cell.angle_alpha   90.00
_cell.angle_beta   90.00
_cell.angle_gamma   90.00
#
_symmetry.space_group_name_H-M   'P 1'
#
loop_
_entity.id
_entity.type
_entity.pdbx_description
1 polymer ?
#
loop_
_entity_poly.entity_id
_entity_poly.type
_entity_poly.pdbx_seq_one_letter_code
_entity_poly.pdbx_strand_id
1 'polypeptide(L)'
;MRPELCHSINAEMRLMILDAGVLRTQMLYRNDVFARHAASEKGVNKSYRHAGYRQYILIHHRRLGLGMMRPVPSCCTWAIRDTFPDPDGFYVPYEPSW
;
A
#
# COMPACT_ATOMS: atom_id res chain seq x y z
N MET A 1 -0.91 23.86 7.70
CA MET A 1 -1.11 22.69 6.81
C MET A 1 -1.63 23.23 5.49
N ARG A 2 -1.08 22.81 4.35
CA ARG A 2 -1.51 23.24 3.01
C ARG A 2 -2.34 22.12 2.39
N PRO A 3 -3.68 22.14 2.50
CA PRO A 3 -4.54 21.02 2.09
C PRO A 3 -4.38 20.66 0.61
N GLU A 4 -4.07 21.65 -0.22
CA GLU A 4 -3.83 21.52 -1.65
C GLU A 4 -2.61 20.67 -2.02
N LEU A 5 -1.72 20.38 -1.05
CA LEU A 5 -0.55 19.52 -1.23
C LEU A 5 -0.75 18.12 -0.65
N CYS A 6 -1.95 17.77 -0.20
CA CYS A 6 -2.18 16.47 0.41
C CYS A 6 -2.08 15.35 -0.64
N HIS A 7 -1.20 14.37 -0.43
CA HIS A 7 -1.02 13.29 -1.39
C HIS A 7 -2.28 12.41 -1.52
N SER A 8 -3.13 12.32 -0.50
CA SER A 8 -4.32 11.47 -0.52
C SER A 8 -5.38 11.91 -1.53
N ILE A 9 -5.34 13.17 -1.98
CA ILE A 9 -6.29 13.72 -2.96
C ILE A 9 -5.72 13.80 -4.38
N ASN A 10 -4.43 13.48 -4.55
CA ASN A 10 -3.75 13.58 -5.84
C ASN A 10 -4.19 12.44 -6.78
N ALA A 11 -4.19 12.72 -8.08
CA ALA A 11 -4.56 11.72 -9.10
C ALA A 11 -3.68 10.47 -9.04
N GLU A 12 -2.40 10.61 -8.69
CA GLU A 12 -1.47 9.50 -8.52
C GLU A 12 -1.91 8.52 -7.44
N MET A 13 -2.43 9.01 -6.31
CA MET A 13 -2.97 8.17 -5.24
C MET A 13 -4.13 7.31 -5.76
N ARG A 14 -5.09 7.95 -6.44
CA ARG A 14 -6.28 7.27 -6.98
C ARG A 14 -5.91 6.21 -8.02
N LEU A 15 -5.06 6.57 -8.98
CA LEU A 15 -4.77 5.74 -10.15
C LEU A 15 -3.74 4.64 -9.88
N MET A 16 -2.74 4.91 -9.02
CA MET A 16 -1.61 4.00 -8.86
C MET A 16 -1.63 3.22 -7.54
N ILE A 17 -2.35 3.72 -6.52
CA ILE A 17 -2.28 3.18 -5.15
C ILE A 17 -3.64 2.66 -4.68
N LEU A 18 -4.75 3.28 -5.05
CA LEU A 18 -6.10 2.86 -4.65
C LEU A 18 -6.81 1.98 -5.69
N ASP A 19 -6.34 1.98 -6.94
CA ASP A 19 -6.92 1.14 -7.99
C ASP A 19 -6.57 -0.34 -7.77
N ALA A 20 -7.59 -1.16 -7.53
CA ALA A 20 -7.43 -2.59 -7.26
C ALA A 20 -6.86 -3.34 -8.47
N GLY A 21 -7.15 -2.92 -9.71
CA GLY A 21 -6.63 -3.55 -10.93
C GLY A 21 -5.12 -3.35 -11.07
N VAL A 22 -4.64 -2.13 -10.80
CA VAL A 22 -3.22 -1.80 -10.78
C VAL A 22 -2.50 -2.58 -9.67
N LEU A 23 -3.02 -2.56 -8.45
CA LEU A 23 -2.42 -3.30 -7.34
C LEU A 23 -2.41 -4.80 -7.58
N ARG A 24 -3.48 -5.36 -8.17
CA ARG A 24 -3.55 -6.79 -8.52
C ARG A 24 -2.46 -7.16 -9.51
N THR A 25 -2.27 -6.36 -10.55
CA THR A 25 -1.20 -6.55 -11.53
C THR A 25 0.17 -6.55 -10.88
N GLN A 26 0.43 -5.60 -9.98
CA GLN A 26 1.70 -5.51 -9.25
C GLN A 26 1.93 -6.70 -8.32
N MET A 27 0.89 -7.16 -7.62
CA MET A 27 0.98 -8.36 -6.78
C MET A 27 1.26 -9.60 -7.62
N LEU A 28 0.60 -9.77 -8.76
CA LEU A 28 0.84 -10.90 -9.68
C LEU A 28 2.28 -10.89 -10.18
N TYR A 29 2.76 -9.76 -10.68
CA TYR A 29 4.15 -9.60 -11.11
C TYR A 29 5.14 -9.93 -9.98
N ARG A 30 4.90 -9.39 -8.78
CA ARG A 30 5.78 -9.65 -7.62
C ARG A 30 5.73 -11.11 -7.18
N ASN A 31 4.57 -11.74 -7.23
CA ASN A 31 4.44 -13.15 -6.87
C ASN A 31 5.15 -14.06 -7.87
N ASP A 32 5.08 -13.73 -9.16
CA ASP A 32 5.81 -14.43 -10.22
C ASP A 32 7.33 -14.31 -10.06
N VAL A 33 7.85 -13.08 -9.95
CA VAL A 33 9.29 -12.80 -9.79
C VAL A 33 9.88 -13.44 -8.53
N PHE A 34 9.12 -13.52 -7.43
CA PHE A 34 9.58 -14.06 -6.15
C PHE A 34 9.03 -15.46 -5.82
N ALA A 35 8.41 -16.15 -6.80
CA ALA A 35 7.79 -17.47 -6.62
C ALA A 35 6.89 -17.57 -5.35
N ARG A 36 6.08 -16.55 -5.08
CA ARG A 36 5.16 -16.51 -3.92
C ARG A 36 3.79 -17.04 -4.30
N HIS A 37 3.16 -17.79 -3.41
CA HIS A 37 1.77 -18.20 -3.59
C HIS A 37 0.80 -17.03 -3.44
N ALA A 38 -0.33 -17.10 -4.15
CA ALA A 38 -1.42 -16.15 -4.00
C ALA A 38 -1.97 -16.18 -2.57
N ALA A 39 -2.39 -15.01 -2.07
CA ALA A 39 -3.06 -14.92 -0.78
C ALA A 39 -4.39 -15.69 -0.81
N SER A 40 -4.77 -16.30 0.32
CA SER A 40 -6.10 -16.88 0.49
C SER A 40 -7.18 -15.79 0.45
N GLU A 41 -8.42 -16.16 0.08
CA GLU A 41 -9.55 -15.23 -0.02
C GLU A 41 -9.77 -14.40 1.26
N LYS A 42 -9.56 -15.01 2.43
CA LYS A 42 -9.69 -14.34 3.75
C LYS A 42 -8.63 -13.24 3.99
N GLY A 43 -7.56 -13.19 3.19
CA GLY A 43 -6.45 -12.24 3.34
C GLY A 43 -6.26 -11.27 2.15
N VAL A 44 -7.22 -11.22 1.24
CA VAL A 44 -7.09 -10.44 -0.01
C VAL A 44 -6.96 -8.94 0.27
N ASN A 45 -7.84 -8.35 1.08
CA ASN A 45 -7.76 -6.92 1.43
C ASN A 45 -6.47 -6.58 2.18
N LYS A 46 -6.02 -7.44 3.11
CA LYS A 46 -4.74 -7.27 3.78
C LYS A 46 -3.59 -7.22 2.78
N SER A 47 -3.61 -8.08 1.76
CA SER A 47 -2.62 -8.09 0.69
C SER A 47 -2.64 -6.81 -0.14
N TYR A 48 -3.83 -6.32 -0.51
CA TYR A 48 -4.00 -5.02 -1.17
C TYR A 48 -3.48 -3.85 -0.33
N ARG A 49 -3.75 -3.81 0.98
CA ARG A 49 -3.19 -2.77 1.86
C ARG A 49 -1.66 -2.78 1.86
N HIS A 50 -1.05 -3.94 2.04
CA HIS A 50 0.42 -4.06 2.01
C HIS A 50 1.00 -3.73 0.62
N ALA A 51 0.31 -4.06 -0.46
CA ALA A 51 0.69 -3.65 -1.81
C ALA A 51 0.63 -2.13 -1.97
N GLY A 52 -0.48 -1.50 -1.56
CA GLY A 52 -0.67 -0.04 -1.59
C GLY A 52 0.39 0.71 -0.78
N TYR A 53 0.71 0.26 0.44
CA TYR A 53 1.78 0.88 1.23
C TYR A 53 3.15 0.81 0.54
N ARG A 54 3.50 -0.35 -0.02
CA ARG A 54 4.76 -0.52 -0.77
C ARG A 54 4.80 0.34 -2.02
N GLN A 55 3.67 0.42 -2.73
CA GLN A 55 3.55 1.19 -3.95
C GLN A 55 3.70 2.69 -3.70
N TYR A 56 3.08 3.21 -2.63
CA TYR A 56 3.30 4.59 -2.17
C TYR A 56 4.78 4.88 -1.94
N ILE A 57 5.45 4.00 -1.19
CA ILE A 57 6.88 4.15 -0.87
C ILE A 57 7.72 4.11 -2.15
N LEU A 58 7.43 3.21 -3.09
CA LEU A 58 8.16 3.09 -4.34
C LEU A 58 8.05 4.38 -5.19
N ILE A 59 6.84 4.90 -5.34
CA ILE A 59 6.57 6.11 -6.13
C ILE A 59 7.27 7.33 -5.54
N HIS A 60 7.07 7.58 -4.24
CA HIS A 60 7.50 8.83 -3.61
C HIS A 60 8.93 8.79 -3.05
N HIS A 61 9.46 7.60 -2.74
CA HIS A 61 10.78 7.45 -2.12
C HIS A 61 11.76 6.63 -2.97
N ARG A 62 11.33 6.09 -4.12
CA ARG A 62 12.14 5.44 -5.16
C ARG A 62 13.02 4.24 -4.74
N ARG A 63 13.03 3.84 -3.46
CA ARG A 63 13.82 2.70 -2.97
C ARG A 63 13.05 1.89 -1.92
N LEU A 64 12.97 0.58 -2.15
CA LEU A 64 12.50 -0.42 -1.19
C LEU A 64 13.74 -1.16 -0.67
N GLY A 65 14.11 -0.99 0.60
CA GLY A 65 15.30 -1.63 1.19
C GLY A 65 15.43 -1.39 2.70
N LEU A 66 16.23 -2.23 3.37
CA LEU A 66 16.53 -2.16 4.81
C LEU A 66 17.05 -0.75 5.19
N GLY A 67 16.51 -0.21 6.30
CA GLY A 67 16.90 1.09 6.85
C GLY A 67 16.36 2.33 6.12
N MET A 68 15.72 2.19 4.95
CA MET A 68 15.23 3.33 4.15
C MET A 68 13.71 3.42 4.03
N MET A 69 12.97 2.47 4.62
CA MET A 69 11.51 2.53 4.62
C MET A 69 11.01 3.68 5.50
N ARG A 70 10.26 4.59 4.87
CA ARG A 70 9.61 5.72 5.54
C ARG A 70 8.14 5.40 5.82
N PRO A 71 7.60 5.85 6.97
CA PRO A 71 6.19 5.68 7.26
C PRO A 71 5.34 6.45 6.24
N VAL A 72 4.27 5.80 5.77
CA VAL A 72 3.27 6.43 4.91
C VAL A 72 2.51 7.49 5.73
N PRO A 73 2.25 8.69 5.20
CA PRO A 73 1.45 9.70 5.91
C PRO A 73 0.09 9.17 6.35
N SER A 74 -0.43 9.68 7.47
CA SER A 74 -1.69 9.21 8.05
C SER A 74 -2.87 9.32 7.09
N CYS A 75 -3.00 10.43 6.37
CA CYS A 75 -4.07 10.65 5.39
C CYS A 75 -4.08 9.59 4.28
N CYS A 76 -2.90 9.22 3.77
CA CYS A 76 -2.76 8.20 2.73
C CYS A 76 -3.01 6.80 3.30
N THR A 77 -2.57 6.56 4.53
CA THR A 77 -2.82 5.29 5.24
C THR A 77 -4.32 5.05 5.42
N TRP A 78 -5.07 6.07 5.85
CA TRP A 78 -6.52 5.97 5.99
C TRP A 78 -7.22 5.76 4.65
N ALA A 79 -6.86 6.51 3.61
CA ALA A 79 -7.43 6.30 2.28
C ALA A 79 -7.25 4.85 1.76
N ILE A 80 -6.08 4.23 2.02
CA ILE A 80 -5.83 2.82 1.68
C ILE A 80 -6.69 1.87 2.52
N ARG A 81 -6.85 2.15 3.82
CA ARG A 81 -7.68 1.33 4.73
C ARG A 81 -9.17 1.42 4.39
N ASP A 82 -9.65 2.60 4.02
CA ASP A 82 -11.04 2.81 3.61
C ASP A 82 -11.36 2.08 2.30
N THR A 83 -10.39 2.03 1.38
CA THR A 83 -10.54 1.31 0.10
C THR A 83 -10.45 -0.22 0.29
N PHE A 84 -9.58 -0.68 1.19
CA PHE A 84 -9.35 -2.10 1.46
C PHE A 84 -9.55 -2.42 2.95
N PRO A 85 -10.80 -2.39 3.45
CA PRO A 85 -11.08 -2.46 4.87
C PRO A 85 -10.70 -3.81 5.46
N ASP A 86 -10.31 -3.78 6.73
CA ASP A 86 -10.26 -4.96 7.58
C ASP A 86 -11.65 -5.17 8.22
N PRO A 87 -12.25 -6.38 8.13
CA PRO A 87 -13.60 -6.63 8.67
C PRO A 87 -13.70 -6.33 10.17
N ASP A 88 -12.62 -6.58 10.92
CA ASP A 88 -12.58 -6.40 12.37
C ASP A 88 -12.00 -5.04 12.76
N GLY A 89 -11.53 -4.25 11.79
CA GLY A 89 -10.94 -2.92 12.02
C GLY A 89 -9.58 -2.94 12.72
N PHE A 90 -8.96 -4.10 12.90
CA PHE A 90 -7.66 -4.22 13.55
C PHE A 90 -6.52 -3.98 12.56
N TYR A 91 -5.80 -2.87 12.73
CA TYR A 91 -4.64 -2.52 11.91
C TYR A 91 -3.36 -2.48 12.74
N VAL A 92 -2.36 -3.24 12.30
CA VAL A 92 -1.02 -3.21 12.90
C VAL A 92 -0.33 -1.89 12.50
N PRO A 93 0.31 -1.17 13.43
CA PRO A 93 1.10 0.01 13.12
C PRO A 93 2.36 -0.35 12.30
N TYR A 94 3.06 0.67 11.82
CA TYR A 94 4.32 0.48 11.10
C TYR A 94 5.40 -0.09 12.03
N GLU A 95 5.97 -1.23 11.66
CA GLU A 95 7.11 -1.85 12.34
C GLU A 95 8.36 -1.72 11.45
N PRO A 96 9.40 -1.00 11.88
CA PRO A 96 10.66 -0.92 11.14
C PRO A 96 11.41 -2.25 11.24
N SER A 97 11.89 -2.76 10.10
CA SER A 97 12.83 -3.88 10.08
C SER A 97 14.26 -3.35 10.26
N TRP A 98 14.82 -3.58 11.43
CA TRP A 98 16.24 -3.34 11.76
C TRP A 98 17.17 -4.30 11.02
#